data_AF-A0A2H0LEX3-F1
#
_entry.id   AF-A0A2H0LEX3-F1
#
_cell.length_a   1.000
_cell.length_b   1.000
_cell.length_c   1.000
_cell.angle_alpha   90.00
_cell.angle_beta   90.00
_cell.angle_gamma   90.00
#
_symmetry.space_group_name_H-M   'P 1'
#
loop_
_entity.id
_entity.type
_entity.pdbx_description
1 polymer ?
#
loop_
_entity_poly.entity_id
_entity_poly.type
_entity_poly.pdbx_seq_one_letter_code
_entity_poly.pdbx_strand_id
1 'polypeptide(L)'
;MNGAAGFGSGSGVQVNLTSAGSRVRPAGGWELRLWLFMRASGMLLVFLALGHLFIMHVFNSIHSIDYQFVVERYAKVFWRAYDGLMLWLALLHGMNGLRVIVDDYLRGAVRVWAVRALYGVMILLLALGSWVVIAFEPMKMAGG
;
A
#
# COMPACT_ATOMS: atom_id res chain seq x y z
N MET A 1 63.83 25.03 38.64
CA MET A 1 63.84 23.84 37.78
C MET A 1 62.43 23.27 37.73
N ASN A 2 61.89 23.12 36.52
CA ASN A 2 60.72 22.30 36.12
C ASN A 2 59.36 22.80 36.64
N GLY A 3 58.41 23.30 35.84
CA GLY A 3 58.09 22.99 34.44
C GLY A 3 56.96 21.96 34.41
N ALA A 4 55.72 22.40 34.14
CA ALA A 4 54.66 21.64 33.44
C ALA A 4 53.37 22.47 33.36
N ALA A 5 53.19 23.14 32.22
CA ALA A 5 51.88 23.53 31.74
C ALA A 5 51.15 22.25 31.32
N GLY A 6 50.09 21.90 32.06
CA GLY A 6 49.20 20.78 31.74
C GLY A 6 47.88 21.31 31.18
N PHE A 7 47.84 21.53 29.87
CA PHE A 7 46.61 21.78 29.12
C PHE A 7 45.75 20.51 29.18
N GLY A 8 44.60 20.61 29.85
CA GLY A 8 43.66 19.50 30.02
C GLY A 8 42.22 19.95 29.82
N SER A 9 41.97 20.78 28.80
CA SER A 9 40.61 21.05 28.29
C SER A 9 40.13 19.82 27.53
N GLY A 10 39.76 18.78 28.27
CA GLY A 10 38.94 17.69 27.76
C GLY A 10 37.52 18.21 27.63
N SER A 11 37.24 18.93 26.55
CA SER A 11 35.89 19.15 26.05
C SER A 11 35.29 17.76 25.82
N GLY A 12 34.61 17.26 26.84
CA GLY A 12 33.71 16.13 26.72
C GLY A 12 32.58 16.57 25.81
N VAL A 13 32.81 16.47 24.50
CA VAL A 13 31.73 16.39 23.52
C VAL A 13 30.93 15.17 23.95
N GLN A 14 29.90 15.41 24.76
CA GLN A 14 28.85 14.44 24.97
C GLN A 14 28.23 14.26 23.60
N VAL A 15 28.70 13.24 22.88
CA VAL A 15 28.03 12.76 21.68
C VAL A 15 26.71 12.22 22.22
N ASN A 16 25.70 13.10 22.25
CA ASN A 16 24.34 12.69 22.50
C ASN A 16 23.98 11.88 21.26
N LEU A 17 24.30 10.58 21.30
CA LEU A 17 23.85 9.58 20.36
C LEU A 17 22.35 9.43 20.61
N THR A 18 21.58 10.48 20.37
CA THR A 18 20.13 10.42 20.27
C THR A 18 19.87 9.38 19.20
N SER A 19 19.49 8.18 19.65
CA SER A 19 19.22 6.99 18.85
C SER A 19 18.88 7.33 17.41
N ALA A 20 19.88 7.21 16.54
CA ALA A 20 19.68 7.33 15.11
C ALA A 20 18.66 6.27 14.69
N GLY A 21 17.45 6.72 14.37
CA GLY A 21 16.55 6.02 13.46
C GLY A 21 15.58 4.97 14.02
N SER A 22 15.46 4.77 15.33
CA SER A 22 14.29 4.02 15.85
C SER A 22 13.08 4.94 15.89
N ARG A 23 12.37 5.09 14.76
CA ARG A 23 11.00 5.63 14.77
C ARG A 23 10.24 4.87 15.84
N VAL A 24 9.88 5.56 16.92
CA VAL A 24 9.14 5.00 18.06
C VAL A 24 7.95 4.24 17.51
N ARG A 25 7.87 2.92 17.77
CA ARG A 25 6.66 2.15 17.42
C ARG A 25 5.49 2.87 18.08
N PRO A 26 4.41 3.18 17.36
CA PRO A 26 3.32 3.95 17.93
C PRO A 26 2.81 3.25 19.19
N ALA A 27 2.91 3.93 20.35
CA ALA A 27 2.72 3.32 21.66
C ALA A 27 1.23 3.04 21.98
N GLY A 28 0.30 3.40 21.09
CA GLY A 28 -1.12 3.10 21.20
C GLY A 28 -2.00 3.95 20.29
N GLY A 29 -3.30 3.64 20.22
CA GLY A 29 -4.33 4.49 19.59
C GLY A 29 -4.56 4.33 18.08
N TRP A 30 -4.92 5.42 17.40
CA TRP A 30 -5.18 5.44 15.95
C TRP A 30 -3.91 5.23 15.12
N GLU A 31 -2.78 5.75 15.58
CA GLU A 31 -1.50 5.61 14.91
C GLU A 31 -1.01 4.16 14.89
N LEU A 32 -1.21 3.42 15.99
CA LEU A 32 -0.91 1.98 16.05
C LEU A 32 -1.78 1.18 15.07
N ARG A 33 -3.06 1.52 14.94
CA ARG A 33 -3.98 0.86 13.98
C ARG A 33 -3.58 1.11 12.53
N LEU A 34 -3.24 2.35 12.17
CA LEU A 34 -2.73 2.70 10.84
C LEU A 34 -1.38 2.03 10.55
N TRP A 35 -0.51 1.99 11.55
CA TRP A 35 0.78 1.31 11.45
C TRP A 35 0.59 -0.19 11.20
N LEU A 36 -0.25 -0.86 11.99
CA LEU A 36 -0.59 -2.28 11.83
C LEU A 36 -1.24 -2.53 10.48
N PHE A 37 -2.18 -1.68 10.06
CA PHE A 37 -2.82 -1.78 8.76
C PHE A 37 -1.79 -1.77 7.63
N MET A 38 -0.83 -0.85 7.63
CA MET A 38 0.20 -0.80 6.57
C MET A 38 1.06 -2.06 6.51
N ARG A 39 1.37 -2.69 7.66
CA ARG A 39 2.18 -3.92 7.69
C ARG A 39 1.36 -5.12 7.26
N ALA A 40 0.18 -5.30 7.85
CA ALA A 40 -0.69 -6.43 7.58
C ALA A 40 -1.20 -6.42 6.13
N SER A 41 -1.67 -5.26 5.64
CA SER A 41 -2.12 -5.12 4.25
C SER A 41 -0.96 -5.32 3.27
N GLY A 42 0.25 -4.84 3.57
CA GLY A 42 1.42 -5.06 2.73
C GLY A 42 1.78 -6.54 2.59
N MET A 43 1.84 -7.28 3.71
CA MET A 43 2.11 -8.73 3.67
C MET A 43 1.03 -9.47 2.88
N LEU A 44 -0.25 -9.17 3.16
CA LEU A 44 -1.37 -9.79 2.46
C LEU A 44 -1.35 -9.46 0.95
N LEU A 45 -1.03 -8.22 0.59
CA LEU A 45 -0.91 -7.79 -0.80
C LEU A 45 0.21 -8.48 -1.55
N VAL A 46 1.33 -8.84 -0.89
CA VAL A 46 2.39 -9.62 -1.55
C VAL A 46 1.84 -10.97 -2.01
N PHE A 47 1.13 -11.70 -1.14
CA PHE A 47 0.55 -13.00 -1.52
C PHE A 47 -0.57 -12.87 -2.55
N LEU A 48 -1.44 -11.87 -2.40
CA LEU A 48 -2.51 -11.58 -3.35
C LEU A 48 -1.93 -11.21 -4.72
N ALA A 49 -1.08 -10.20 -4.80
CA ALA A 49 -0.53 -9.72 -6.06
C ALA A 49 0.33 -10.79 -6.77
N LEU A 50 1.18 -11.51 -6.03
CA LEU A 50 1.97 -12.61 -6.62
C LEU A 50 1.08 -13.76 -7.07
N GLY A 51 0.06 -14.13 -6.28
CA GLY A 51 -0.92 -15.14 -6.69
C GLY A 51 -1.65 -14.76 -7.98
N HIS A 52 -2.08 -13.50 -8.10
CA HIS A 52 -2.70 -12.98 -9.32
C HIS A 52 -1.74 -13.04 -10.50
N LEU A 53 -0.51 -12.52 -10.36
CA LEU A 53 0.50 -12.57 -11.42
C LEU A 53 0.83 -14.02 -11.82
N PHE A 54 0.97 -14.91 -10.86
CA PHE A 54 1.26 -16.33 -11.11
C PHE A 54 0.14 -17.01 -11.88
N ILE A 55 -1.11 -16.80 -11.47
CA ILE A 55 -2.25 -17.39 -12.16
C ILE A 55 -2.43 -16.79 -13.55
N MET A 56 -2.26 -15.48 -13.72
CA MET A 56 -2.47 -14.81 -15.00
C MET A 56 -1.33 -15.02 -16.00
N HIS A 57 -0.08 -15.19 -15.55
CA HIS A 57 1.09 -15.27 -16.45
C HIS A 57 1.85 -16.60 -16.44
N VAL A 58 1.80 -17.38 -15.36
CA VAL A 58 2.58 -18.64 -15.25
C VAL A 58 1.72 -19.86 -15.54
N PHE A 59 0.50 -19.91 -14.99
CA PHE A 59 -0.43 -21.02 -15.30
C PHE A 59 -1.13 -20.87 -16.65
N ASN A 60 -1.32 -19.64 -17.14
CA ASN A 60 -1.93 -19.37 -18.44
C ASN A 60 -0.85 -19.01 -19.45
N SER A 61 -0.34 -20.00 -20.19
CA SER A 61 0.51 -19.73 -21.34
C SER A 61 -0.27 -19.00 -22.42
N ILE A 62 0.36 -17.96 -22.95
CA ILE A 62 -0.11 -17.04 -24.01
C ILE A 62 -0.59 -17.77 -25.28
N HIS A 63 -0.27 -19.06 -25.43
CA HIS A 63 -0.65 -19.90 -26.56
C HIS A 63 -2.07 -20.51 -26.49
N SER A 64 -2.80 -20.36 -25.38
CA SER A 64 -4.16 -20.92 -25.22
C SER A 64 -5.09 -20.03 -24.35
N ILE A 65 -4.97 -18.71 -24.44
CA ILE A 65 -5.91 -17.78 -23.79
C ILE A 65 -7.08 -17.54 -24.75
N ASP A 66 -8.03 -18.47 -24.76
CA ASP A 66 -9.30 -18.30 -25.47
C ASP A 66 -10.25 -17.44 -24.63
N TYR A 67 -11.11 -16.65 -25.28
CA TYR A 67 -12.09 -15.76 -24.64
C TYR A 67 -12.99 -16.51 -23.63
N GLN A 68 -13.25 -17.79 -23.91
CA GLN A 68 -14.02 -18.70 -23.06
C GLN A 68 -13.43 -18.86 -21.64
N PHE A 69 -12.09 -18.92 -21.50
CA PHE A 69 -11.45 -19.07 -20.19
C PHE A 69 -11.65 -17.84 -19.30
N VAL A 70 -11.63 -16.63 -19.90
CA VAL A 70 -11.88 -15.38 -19.19
C VAL A 70 -13.33 -15.33 -18.70
N VAL A 71 -14.28 -15.74 -19.54
CA VAL A 71 -15.71 -15.77 -19.20
C VAL A 71 -16.01 -16.77 -18.08
N GLU A 72 -15.48 -18.01 -18.15
CA GLU A 72 -15.72 -19.02 -17.12
C GLU A 72 -15.07 -18.68 -15.76
N ARG A 73 -13.90 -18.04 -15.78
CA ARG A 73 -13.24 -17.57 -14.56
C ARG A 73 -14.02 -16.43 -13.92
N TYR A 74 -14.38 -15.41 -14.70
CA TYR A 74 -15.07 -14.23 -14.19
C TYR A 74 -16.53 -14.51 -13.83
N ALA A 75 -17.12 -15.59 -14.35
CA ALA A 75 -18.42 -16.09 -13.89
C ALA A 75 -18.38 -16.61 -12.44
N LYS A 76 -17.22 -17.04 -11.93
CA LYS A 76 -17.08 -17.54 -10.56
C LYS A 76 -16.91 -16.39 -9.57
N VAL A 77 -17.85 -16.30 -8.62
CA VAL A 77 -17.86 -15.27 -7.55
C VAL A 77 -16.55 -15.25 -6.75
N PHE A 78 -15.88 -16.39 -6.57
CA PHE A 78 -14.61 -16.49 -5.85
C PHE A 78 -13.51 -15.59 -6.47
N TRP A 79 -13.34 -15.63 -7.80
CA TRP A 79 -12.30 -14.83 -8.48
C TRP A 79 -12.64 -13.34 -8.47
N ARG A 80 -13.92 -12.99 -8.60
CA ARG A 80 -14.40 -11.60 -8.45
C ARG A 80 -14.13 -11.05 -7.06
N ALA A 81 -14.39 -11.84 -6.01
CA ALA A 81 -14.10 -11.46 -4.64
C ALA A 81 -12.59 -11.33 -4.38
N TYR A 82 -11.77 -12.21 -4.97
CA TYR A 82 -10.32 -12.15 -4.87
C TYR A 82 -9.73 -10.87 -5.50
N ASP A 83 -10.11 -10.56 -6.74
CA ASP A 83 -9.64 -9.35 -7.43
C ASP A 83 -10.23 -8.09 -6.79
N GLY A 84 -11.48 -8.13 -6.30
CA GLY A 84 -12.09 -7.05 -5.54
C GLY A 84 -11.38 -6.78 -4.22
N LEU A 85 -11.08 -7.83 -3.44
CA LEU A 85 -10.33 -7.68 -2.19
C LEU A 85 -8.94 -7.09 -2.44
N MET A 86 -8.26 -7.55 -3.49
CA MET A 86 -6.97 -6.99 -3.87
C MET A 86 -7.07 -5.52 -4.26
N LEU A 87 -8.07 -5.15 -5.06
CA LEU A 87 -8.32 -3.75 -5.46
C LEU A 87 -8.49 -2.84 -4.24
N TRP A 88 -9.32 -3.25 -3.28
CA TRP A 88 -9.55 -2.48 -2.06
C TRP A 88 -8.29 -2.35 -1.21
N LEU A 89 -7.59 -3.46 -0.98
CA LEU A 89 -6.35 -3.44 -0.20
C LEU A 89 -5.26 -2.63 -0.88
N ALA A 90 -5.07 -2.77 -2.19
CA ALA A 90 -4.04 -2.06 -2.95
C ALA A 90 -4.28 -0.56 -2.96
N LEU A 91 -5.51 -0.11 -3.22
CA LEU A 91 -5.86 1.32 -3.21
C LEU A 91 -5.74 1.93 -1.81
N LEU A 92 -6.23 1.25 -0.77
CA LEU A 92 -6.14 1.75 0.60
C LEU A 92 -4.70 1.75 1.11
N HIS A 93 -3.91 0.72 0.82
CA HIS A 93 -2.49 0.67 1.16
C HIS A 93 -1.69 1.75 0.43
N GLY A 94 -1.89 1.86 -0.90
CA GLY A 94 -1.22 2.85 -1.75
C GLY A 94 -1.55 4.28 -1.35
N MET A 95 -2.82 4.57 -1.06
CA MET A 95 -3.25 5.90 -0.60
C MET A 95 -2.61 6.29 0.73
N ASN A 96 -2.57 5.38 1.72
CA ASN A 96 -1.93 5.65 3.00
C ASN A 96 -0.41 5.85 2.84
N GLY A 97 0.25 5.06 2.00
CA GLY A 97 1.69 5.24 1.69
C GLY A 97 1.97 6.56 0.99
N LEU A 98 1.18 6.90 -0.04
CA LEU A 98 1.35 8.12 -0.81
C LEU A 98 1.02 9.38 0.02
N ARG A 99 0.07 9.28 0.94
CA ARG A 99 -0.18 10.34 1.93
C ARG A 99 1.08 10.65 2.75
N VAL A 100 1.77 9.62 3.25
CA VAL A 100 3.01 9.81 4.03
C VAL A 100 4.07 10.50 3.18
N ILE A 101 4.25 10.07 1.92
CA ILE A 101 5.18 10.72 0.98
C ILE A 101 4.79 12.20 0.78
N VAL A 102 3.52 12.51 0.53
CA VAL A 102 3.06 13.90 0.36
C VAL A 102 3.31 14.73 1.62
N ASP A 103 3.07 14.18 2.80
CA ASP A 103 3.30 14.86 4.08
C ASP A 103 4.81 15.13 4.30
N ASP A 104 5.69 14.25 3.81
CA ASP A 104 7.15 14.40 3.90
C ASP A 104 7.70 15.44 2.91
N TYR A 105 7.22 15.45 1.66
CA TYR A 105 7.80 16.26 0.57
C TYR A 105 7.09 17.60 0.31
N LEU A 106 5.79 17.72 0.60
CA LEU A 106 5.02 18.94 0.31
C LEU A 106 4.73 19.75 1.60
N ARG A 107 4.60 21.07 1.44
CA ARG A 107 4.34 22.03 2.54
C ARG A 107 3.23 23.01 2.14
N GLY A 108 2.65 23.68 3.13
CA GLY A 108 1.66 24.75 2.93
C GLY A 108 0.40 24.31 2.15
N ALA A 109 -0.13 25.22 1.34
CA ALA A 109 -1.38 25.00 0.58
C ALA A 109 -1.26 23.86 -0.45
N VAL A 110 -0.09 23.68 -1.06
CA VAL A 110 0.14 22.62 -2.07
C VAL A 110 -0.05 21.24 -1.47
N ARG A 111 0.43 21.00 -0.25
CA ARG A 111 0.20 19.73 0.48
C ARG A 111 -1.30 19.44 0.64
N VAL A 112 -2.08 20.45 1.06
CA VAL A 112 -3.51 20.28 1.31
C VAL A 112 -4.26 19.93 0.03
N TRP A 113 -3.97 20.62 -1.07
CA TRP A 113 -4.57 20.31 -2.37
C TRP A 113 -4.15 18.95 -2.90
N ALA A 114 -2.86 18.58 -2.76
CA ALA A 114 -2.37 17.27 -3.16
C ALA A 114 -3.09 16.15 -2.40
N VAL A 115 -3.18 16.23 -1.08
CA VAL A 115 -3.89 15.22 -0.27
C VAL A 115 -5.37 15.13 -0.66
N ARG A 116 -6.05 16.26 -0.87
CA ARG A 116 -7.46 16.27 -1.32
C ARG A 116 -7.63 15.61 -2.69
N ALA A 117 -6.76 15.93 -3.64
CA ALA A 117 -6.77 15.33 -4.97
C ALA A 117 -6.54 13.82 -4.88
N LEU A 118 -5.59 13.38 -4.06
CA LEU A 118 -5.32 11.95 -3.85
C LEU A 118 -6.53 11.21 -3.28
N TYR A 119 -7.21 11.76 -2.27
CA TYR A 119 -8.45 11.18 -1.77
C TYR A 119 -9.55 11.16 -2.83
N GLY A 120 -9.67 12.21 -3.65
CA GLY A 120 -10.63 12.24 -4.76
C GLY A 120 -10.38 11.14 -5.80
N VAL A 121 -9.12 10.97 -6.23
CA VAL A 121 -8.71 9.90 -7.16
C VAL A 121 -8.94 8.53 -6.54
N MET A 122 -8.57 8.34 -5.27
CA MET A 122 -8.77 7.09 -4.56
C MET A 122 -10.25 6.69 -4.50
N ILE A 123 -11.14 7.62 -4.12
CA ILE A 123 -12.59 7.36 -4.08
C ILE A 123 -13.12 7.04 -5.48
N LEU A 124 -12.70 7.79 -6.50
CA LEU A 124 -13.11 7.55 -7.88
C LEU A 124 -12.73 6.14 -8.35
N LEU A 125 -11.47 5.75 -8.19
CA LEU A 125 -10.98 4.44 -8.60
C LEU A 125 -11.62 3.30 -7.79
N LEU A 126 -11.82 3.50 -6.50
CA LEU A 126 -12.46 2.50 -5.63
C LEU A 126 -13.93 2.30 -6.01
N ALA A 127 -14.66 3.39 -6.26
CA ALA A 127 -16.06 3.34 -6.68
C ALA A 127 -16.21 2.70 -8.06
N LEU A 128 -15.40 3.14 -9.04
CA LEU A 128 -15.40 2.58 -10.39
C LEU A 128 -15.01 1.10 -10.39
N GLY A 129 -13.95 0.73 -9.67
CA GLY A 129 -13.52 -0.65 -9.53
C GLY A 129 -14.55 -1.54 -8.86
N SER A 130 -15.15 -1.06 -7.76
CA SER A 130 -16.24 -1.78 -7.08
C SER A 130 -17.47 -1.93 -7.97
N TRP A 131 -17.82 -0.89 -8.73
CA TRP A 131 -18.90 -0.95 -9.72
C TRP A 131 -18.62 -2.04 -10.75
N VAL A 132 -17.43 -2.08 -11.35
CA VAL A 132 -17.06 -3.13 -12.31
C VAL A 132 -17.13 -4.52 -11.70
N VAL A 133 -16.68 -4.69 -10.45
CA VAL A 133 -16.71 -6.00 -9.77
C VAL A 133 -18.15 -6.45 -9.48
N ILE A 134 -19.07 -5.53 -9.15
CA ILE A 134 -20.46 -5.84 -8.79
C ILE A 134 -21.34 -5.96 -10.05
N ALA A 135 -21.27 -4.97 -10.94
CA ALA A 135 -22.08 -4.86 -12.14
C ALA A 135 -21.65 -5.82 -13.25
N PHE A 136 -20.62 -6.63 -13.03
CA PHE A 136 -20.29 -7.71 -13.97
C PHE A 136 -21.40 -8.77 -13.96
N GLU A 137 -22.20 -8.76 -15.01
CA GLU A 137 -23.11 -9.83 -15.37
C GLU A 137 -22.40 -10.76 -16.36
N PRO A 138 -22.01 -11.99 -15.96
CA PRO A 138 -21.75 -13.00 -16.97
C PRO A 138 -23.08 -13.20 -17.70
N MET A 139 -23.12 -12.98 -19.02
CA MET A 139 -24.34 -13.19 -19.82
C MET A 139 -25.08 -14.43 -19.31
N LYS A 140 -26.36 -14.28 -18.96
CA LYS A 140 -27.29 -15.40 -18.86
C LYS A 140 -27.33 -16.08 -20.22
N MET A 141 -26.40 -16.99 -20.47
CA MET A 141 -26.51 -17.99 -21.53
C MET A 141 -27.46 -19.07 -21.02
N ALA A 142 -28.75 -18.75 -20.93
CA ALA A 142 -29.83 -19.71 -20.88
C ALA A 142 -31.13 -18.94 -21.06
N GLY A 143 -31.75 -19.12 -22.22
CA GLY A 143 -33.06 -18.59 -22.52
C GLY A 143 -34.13 -19.05 -21.51
N GLY A 144 -35.11 -18.17 -21.36
CA GLY A 144 -36.47 -18.42 -20.90
C GLY A 144 -37.34 -17.41 -21.59
#